data_AF-A0A6N4SNW1-F1
#
_entry.id   AF-A0A6N4SNW1-F1
#
_cell.length_a   1.000
_cell.length_b   1.000
_cell.length_c   1.000
_cell.angle_alpha   90.00
_cell.angle_beta   90.00
_cell.angle_gamma   90.00
#
_symmetry.space_group_name_H-M   'P 1'
#
loop_
_entity.id
_entity.type
_entity.pdbx_description
1 polymer ?
#
loop_
_entity_poly.entity_id
_entity_poly.type
_entity_poly.pdbx_seq_one_letter_code
_entity_poly.pdbx_strand_id
1 'polypeptide(L)'
;MHLCYKSAYMIKKIKSVTCLLVLLMSCMSMETTKAPCFISIEKFILVKRGRYEQTKEYISFSNSGTAMGFMAPEEEFYIWIEETSTNISSCNWFVVLSDYKQIGDIRLKPGKHMYKITAPLNSYIQLIKATEAVVGEVRIYGLQLHRPYLQTETILADLKKIQFIGNSITCGYGNMVSVPAPPDGNPLTGFHPANENAYMSYAMQTARKLNADPMLVSYSGKGVYRNFDGDTNETLPQIYDRIHLHDKNSLFWDHANQIPDIIVINLGTNDYFGESQNQPLNDTVFVHRYIAFVDRLSTYYPKAQIICANGSMLNDGWPEGKKCWTRIQENLKKVQEHFQAKGNTKIYTFFFTPQQGPYGEDFHPSLATHTKMAEELTTFIQTVVNK
;
A
#
# COMPACT_ATOMS: atom_id res chain seq x y z
N MET A 1 -1.49 84.80 72.14
CA MET A 1 -2.76 85.48 72.50
C MET A 1 -3.81 84.99 71.51
N HIS A 2 -4.87 84.35 72.02
CA HIS A 2 -6.07 83.83 71.32
C HIS A 2 -5.88 82.59 70.41
N LEU A 3 -6.71 81.54 70.40
CA LEU A 3 -7.81 81.01 71.24
C LEU A 3 -8.11 79.62 70.62
N CYS A 4 -7.84 78.50 71.30
CA CYS A 4 -8.82 77.57 71.87
C CYS A 4 -10.00 77.14 70.94
N TYR A 5 -10.13 75.84 70.64
CA TYR A 5 -11.35 75.08 70.96
C TYR A 5 -11.08 73.56 71.01
N LYS A 6 -11.51 72.97 72.13
CA LYS A 6 -11.56 71.53 72.44
C LYS A 6 -12.76 70.88 71.76
N SER A 7 -12.66 69.58 71.45
CA SER A 7 -13.73 68.61 71.75
C SER A 7 -13.21 67.18 71.61
N ALA A 8 -13.43 66.39 72.66
CA ALA A 8 -13.11 64.97 72.80
C ALA A 8 -14.34 64.12 72.45
N TYR A 9 -14.18 62.86 72.04
CA TYR A 9 -14.97 61.73 72.59
C TYR A 9 -14.37 60.35 72.23
N MET A 10 -14.77 59.37 73.05
CA MET A 10 -14.13 58.11 73.46
C MET A 10 -14.10 56.90 72.50
N ILE A 11 -13.00 56.12 72.63
CA ILE A 11 -12.87 54.66 72.87
C ILE A 11 -13.63 53.66 71.94
N LYS A 12 -12.87 52.81 71.21
CA LYS A 12 -12.88 51.33 71.33
C LYS A 12 -11.85 50.59 70.44
N LYS A 13 -10.98 49.83 71.12
CA LYS A 13 -10.37 48.51 70.79
C LYS A 13 -9.78 48.23 69.39
N ILE A 14 -8.44 48.18 69.37
CA ILE A 14 -7.54 47.11 68.88
C ILE A 14 -8.20 45.99 68.05
N LYS A 15 -7.75 45.83 66.80
CA LYS A 15 -7.31 44.54 66.24
C LYS A 15 -6.44 44.78 65.01
N SER A 16 -5.27 44.15 65.06
CA SER A 16 -4.22 44.05 64.06
C SER A 16 -4.79 43.65 62.70
N VAL A 17 -4.45 44.38 61.63
CA VAL A 17 -4.65 43.92 60.25
C VAL A 17 -3.29 43.91 59.58
N THR A 18 -2.81 42.68 59.41
CA THR A 18 -1.63 42.25 58.69
C THR A 18 -1.69 42.73 57.25
N CYS A 19 -0.61 43.35 56.75
CA CYS A 19 -0.38 43.54 55.32
C CYS A 19 -0.41 42.17 54.61
N LEU A 20 -1.45 41.92 53.82
CA LEU A 20 -1.44 40.85 52.82
C LEU A 20 -1.02 41.49 51.49
N LEU A 21 0.28 41.49 51.21
CA LEU A 21 0.76 41.65 49.84
C LEU A 21 0.31 40.39 49.08
N VAL A 22 -0.76 40.52 48.28
CA VAL A 22 -1.13 39.48 47.33
C VAL A 22 -0.12 39.54 46.18
N LEU A 23 0.95 38.77 46.30
CA LEU A 23 1.75 38.36 45.15
C LEU A 23 0.84 37.49 44.26
N LEU A 24 0.26 38.11 43.24
CA LEU A 24 -0.23 37.41 42.07
C LEU A 24 0.98 36.75 41.39
N MET A 25 1.37 35.58 41.87
CA MET A 25 2.14 34.65 41.05
C MET A 25 1.20 34.23 39.91
N SER A 26 1.33 34.88 38.77
CA SER A 26 0.91 34.27 37.51
C SER A 26 1.70 32.98 37.39
N CYS A 27 1.05 31.86 37.70
CA CYS A 27 1.50 30.54 37.29
C CYS A 27 1.34 30.50 35.76
N MET A 28 2.25 31.17 35.05
CA MET A 28 2.55 30.76 33.69
C MET A 28 3.13 29.38 33.87
N SER A 29 2.33 28.35 33.61
CA SER A 29 2.86 27.04 33.32
C SER A 29 3.91 27.25 32.24
N MET A 30 5.19 27.24 32.61
CA MET A 30 6.24 26.98 31.64
C MET A 30 5.88 25.61 31.11
N GLU A 31 5.24 25.55 29.94
CA GLU A 31 5.31 24.37 29.10
C GLU A 31 6.80 24.17 28.89
N THR A 32 7.38 23.30 29.71
CA THR A 32 8.70 22.78 29.43
C THR A 32 8.54 22.11 28.08
N THR A 33 9.01 22.77 27.02
CA THR A 33 9.18 22.16 25.71
C THR A 33 10.18 21.03 25.91
N LYS A 34 9.66 19.83 26.23
CA LYS A 34 10.47 18.65 26.45
C LYS A 34 11.26 18.43 25.17
N ALA A 35 12.58 18.27 25.31
CA ALA A 35 13.46 18.08 24.17
C ALA A 35 12.91 16.92 23.31
N PRO A 36 12.83 17.11 21.98
CA PRO A 36 12.20 16.13 21.11
C PRO A 36 12.99 14.80 21.18
N CYS A 37 12.29 13.71 21.42
CA CYS A 37 12.85 12.36 21.60
C CYS A 37 12.70 11.56 20.30
N PHE A 38 13.81 11.05 19.77
CA PHE A 38 13.81 10.16 18.61
C PHE A 38 13.59 8.70 19.03
N ILE A 39 12.61 8.04 18.41
CA ILE A 39 12.28 6.63 18.64
C ILE A 39 12.59 5.85 17.35
N SER A 40 13.58 4.96 17.41
CA SER A 40 13.98 4.13 16.27
C SER A 40 12.92 3.09 15.90
N ILE A 41 12.90 2.68 14.63
CA ILE A 41 11.98 1.66 14.09
C ILE A 41 11.84 0.38 14.92
N GLU A 42 12.93 -0.10 15.53
CA GLU A 42 12.93 -1.31 16.36
C GLU A 42 12.06 -1.19 17.62
N LYS A 43 11.75 0.05 18.04
CA LYS A 43 11.04 0.32 19.29
C LYS A 43 9.55 0.62 19.12
N PHE A 44 9.07 0.84 17.89
CA PHE A 44 7.68 1.23 17.66
C PHE A 44 6.91 0.51 16.56
N ILE A 45 7.59 -0.11 15.57
CA ILE A 45 6.84 -0.82 14.52
C ILE A 45 6.25 -2.10 15.09
N LEU A 46 4.92 -2.20 15.04
CA LEU A 46 4.16 -3.38 15.43
C LEU A 46 3.95 -4.35 14.26
N VAL A 47 3.60 -3.81 13.10
CA VAL A 47 3.13 -4.61 11.96
C VAL A 47 3.91 -4.23 10.72
N LYS A 48 4.40 -5.23 10.00
CA LYS A 48 5.07 -5.08 8.71
C LYS A 48 4.33 -5.97 7.72
N ARG A 49 3.68 -5.37 6.73
CA ARG A 49 2.98 -6.10 5.66
C ARG A 49 3.68 -5.83 4.35
N GLY A 50 3.88 -6.88 3.56
CA GLY A 50 4.64 -6.80 2.30
C GLY A 50 6.12 -7.10 2.50
N ARG A 51 6.89 -6.94 1.43
CA ARG A 51 8.33 -7.25 1.43
C ARG A 51 9.14 -6.03 1.82
N TYR A 52 10.08 -6.23 2.72
CA TYR A 52 10.90 -5.17 3.28
C TYR A 52 12.30 -5.68 3.62
N GLU A 53 13.26 -4.75 3.66
CA GLU A 53 14.56 -4.93 4.29
C GLU A 53 14.60 -4.10 5.57
N GLN A 54 15.24 -4.60 6.62
CA GLN A 54 15.38 -3.88 7.88
C GLN A 54 16.83 -3.87 8.34
N THR A 55 17.32 -2.68 8.66
CA THR A 55 18.58 -2.45 9.38
C THR A 55 18.26 -1.95 10.80
N LYS A 56 19.30 -1.62 11.58
CA LYS A 56 19.12 -0.95 12.88
C LYS A 56 18.60 0.49 12.74
N GLU A 57 18.80 1.09 11.57
CA GLU A 57 18.52 2.51 11.34
C GLU A 57 17.17 2.74 10.67
N TYR A 58 16.79 1.88 9.73
CA TYR A 58 15.59 2.03 8.94
C TYR A 58 15.00 0.71 8.46
N ILE A 59 13.74 0.77 8.07
CA ILE A 59 13.06 -0.24 7.27
C ILE A 59 12.83 0.33 5.87
N SER A 60 13.14 -0.45 4.84
CA SER A 60 12.99 -0.04 3.44
C SER A 60 12.10 -1.01 2.66
N PHE A 61 11.41 -0.47 1.67
CA PHE A 61 10.56 -1.25 0.76
C PHE A 61 10.24 -0.41 -0.48
N SER A 62 9.85 -1.07 -1.58
CA SER A 62 9.40 -0.37 -2.81
C SER A 62 8.05 -0.82 -3.32
N ASN A 63 7.57 -2.01 -2.95
CA ASN A 63 6.34 -2.55 -3.53
C ASN A 63 5.13 -1.75 -3.03
N SER A 64 4.18 -1.49 -3.93
CA SER A 64 2.92 -0.86 -3.56
C SER A 64 2.13 -1.72 -2.57
N GLY A 65 1.27 -1.09 -1.78
CA GLY A 65 0.48 -1.76 -0.74
C GLY A 65 1.27 -2.21 0.49
N THR A 66 2.61 -2.15 0.47
CA THR A 66 3.44 -2.41 1.66
C THR A 66 3.03 -1.45 2.78
N ALA A 67 2.83 -1.97 3.98
CA ALA A 67 2.26 -1.22 5.09
C ALA A 67 3.04 -1.39 6.39
N MET A 68 3.23 -0.26 7.09
CA MET A 68 3.81 -0.21 8.43
C MET A 68 2.75 0.20 9.43
N GLY A 69 2.57 -0.61 10.47
CA GLY A 69 1.58 -0.41 11.53
C GLY A 69 2.23 -0.15 12.88
N PHE A 70 1.70 0.82 13.64
CA PHE A 70 2.14 1.17 14.99
C PHE A 70 1.03 1.92 15.75
N MET A 71 1.14 2.07 17.07
CA MET A 71 0.15 2.84 17.83
C MET A 71 0.56 4.31 17.91
N ALA A 72 -0.41 5.22 17.81
CA ALA A 72 -0.18 6.65 17.98
C ALA A 72 0.31 6.95 19.42
N PRO A 73 1.55 7.42 19.61
CA PRO A 73 2.13 7.62 20.95
C PRO A 73 1.69 8.94 21.63
N GLU A 74 1.20 9.88 20.82
CA GLU A 74 0.66 11.18 21.17
C GLU A 74 -0.24 11.66 20.02
N GLU A 75 -1.01 12.73 20.24
CA GLU A 75 -1.99 13.19 19.25
C GLU A 75 -1.34 13.83 18.02
N GLU A 76 -0.19 14.47 18.21
CA GLU A 76 0.61 15.06 17.15
C GLU A 76 2.06 14.62 17.28
N PHE A 77 2.56 13.93 16.27
CA PHE A 77 3.94 13.46 16.20
C PHE A 77 4.46 13.54 14.77
N TYR A 78 5.76 13.32 14.60
CA TYR A 78 6.37 13.28 13.28
C TYR A 78 7.01 11.94 13.01
N ILE A 79 7.01 11.54 11.75
CA ILE A 79 7.74 10.38 11.26
C ILE A 79 8.83 10.82 10.27
N TRP A 80 10.01 10.23 10.42
CA TRP A 80 11.15 10.41 9.52
C TRP A 80 11.07 9.40 8.37
N ILE A 81 10.85 9.92 7.17
CA ILE A 81 10.76 9.12 5.94
C ILE A 81 11.69 9.72 4.89
N GLU A 82 12.40 8.85 4.17
CA GLU A 82 13.20 9.21 3.01
C GLU A 82 12.57 8.66 1.73
N GLU A 83 12.44 9.55 0.75
CA GLU A 83 12.25 9.23 -0.66
C GLU A 83 13.63 9.08 -1.30
N THR A 84 13.98 7.87 -1.75
CA THR A 84 15.31 7.64 -2.34
C THR A 84 15.37 8.11 -3.79
N SER A 85 14.23 8.29 -4.46
CA SER A 85 14.16 8.87 -5.79
C SER A 85 14.53 10.35 -5.75
N THR A 86 15.45 10.76 -6.63
CA THR A 86 15.78 12.18 -6.81
C THR A 86 14.80 12.88 -7.74
N ASN A 87 13.83 12.17 -8.32
CA ASN A 87 12.88 12.73 -9.28
C ASN A 87 11.66 13.37 -8.60
N ILE A 88 11.63 14.70 -8.57
CA ILE A 88 10.54 15.48 -7.97
C ILE A 88 9.19 15.24 -8.65
N SER A 89 9.15 14.91 -9.95
CA SER A 89 7.88 14.62 -10.64
C SER A 89 7.33 13.21 -10.36
N SER A 90 8.09 12.37 -9.65
CA SER A 90 7.77 10.97 -9.41
C SER A 90 8.04 10.56 -7.96
N CYS A 91 7.50 11.31 -7.00
CA CYS A 91 7.64 10.97 -5.58
C CYS A 91 6.59 9.95 -5.13
N ASN A 92 7.02 9.05 -4.24
CA ASN A 92 6.14 8.13 -3.55
C ASN A 92 5.21 8.87 -2.61
N TRP A 93 4.12 8.20 -2.25
CA TRP A 93 3.21 8.68 -1.23
C TRP A 93 2.54 7.55 -0.47
N PHE A 94 2.01 7.89 0.70
CA PHE A 94 1.35 6.96 1.61
C PHE A 94 -0.10 7.35 1.86
N VAL A 95 -0.98 6.37 1.91
CA VAL A 95 -2.27 6.50 2.58
C VAL A 95 -2.06 6.32 4.08
N VAL A 96 -2.63 7.21 4.89
CA VAL A 96 -2.55 7.14 6.37
C VAL A 96 -3.91 6.75 6.93
N LEU A 97 -3.95 5.64 7.66
CA LEU A 97 -5.14 5.19 8.39
C LEU A 97 -4.93 5.34 9.90
N SER A 98 -6.02 5.61 10.61
CA SER A 98 -6.17 5.52 12.06
C SER A 98 -7.37 4.62 12.36
N ASP A 99 -7.16 3.54 13.10
CA ASP A 99 -8.19 2.52 13.41
C ASP A 99 -8.97 2.10 12.16
N TYR A 100 -8.22 1.80 11.10
CA TYR A 100 -8.72 1.35 9.79
C TYR A 100 -9.54 2.38 9.00
N LYS A 101 -9.61 3.64 9.45
CA LYS A 101 -10.22 4.76 8.72
C LYS A 101 -9.13 5.66 8.15
N GLN A 102 -9.28 6.07 6.89
CA GLN A 102 -8.33 6.99 6.28
C GLN A 102 -8.45 8.38 6.92
N ILE A 103 -7.32 8.90 7.39
CA ILE A 103 -7.23 10.23 8.02
C ILE A 103 -6.42 11.22 7.17
N GLY A 104 -5.72 10.75 6.14
CA GLY A 104 -4.99 11.60 5.22
C GLY A 104 -4.06 10.82 4.29
N ASP A 105 -3.15 11.56 3.65
CA ASP A 105 -2.03 11.02 2.89
C ASP A 105 -0.73 11.78 3.22
N ILE A 106 0.41 11.16 2.92
CA ILE A 106 1.74 11.77 3.02
C ILE A 106 2.38 11.73 1.65
N ARG A 107 2.53 12.89 1.01
CA ARG A 107 3.25 13.07 -0.26
C ARG A 107 4.74 13.34 0.04
N LEU A 108 5.62 12.45 -0.40
CA LEU A 108 7.03 12.59 -0.10
C LEU A 108 7.71 13.65 -0.97
N LYS A 109 8.83 14.16 -0.47
CA LYS A 109 9.80 14.97 -1.20
C LYS A 109 11.14 14.21 -1.23
N PRO A 110 11.97 14.38 -2.27
CA PRO A 110 13.27 13.72 -2.35
C PRO A 110 14.12 13.95 -1.11
N GLY A 111 14.78 12.88 -0.66
CA GLY A 111 15.60 12.87 0.56
C GLY A 111 14.80 12.64 1.83
N LYS A 112 15.48 12.76 2.97
CA LYS A 112 14.94 12.46 4.30
C LYS A 112 14.27 13.68 4.93
N HIS A 113 12.98 13.56 5.24
CA HIS A 113 12.16 14.63 5.83
C HIS A 113 11.30 14.12 7.00
N MET A 114 10.82 15.06 7.81
CA MET A 114 9.81 14.82 8.82
C MET A 114 8.41 15.11 8.27
N TYR A 115 7.47 14.20 8.53
CA TYR A 115 6.06 14.37 8.17
C TYR A 115 5.20 14.31 9.43
N LYS A 116 4.36 15.33 9.63
CA LYS A 116 3.44 15.40 10.76
C LYS A 116 2.28 14.41 10.56
N ILE A 117 1.93 13.69 11.62
CA ILE A 117 0.73 12.87 11.70
C ILE A 117 -0.08 13.37 12.90
N THR A 118 -1.39 13.60 12.68
CA THR A 118 -2.35 13.93 13.72
C THR A 118 -3.37 12.80 13.80
N ALA A 119 -3.49 12.14 14.95
CA ALA A 119 -4.39 11.02 15.16
C ALA A 119 -4.77 10.88 16.64
N PRO A 120 -5.89 10.23 17.00
CA PRO A 120 -6.22 9.97 18.41
C PRO A 120 -5.10 9.20 19.12
N LEU A 121 -4.79 9.58 20.36
CA LEU A 121 -3.83 8.86 21.20
C LEU A 121 -4.21 7.37 21.29
N ASN A 122 -3.22 6.48 21.15
CA ASN A 122 -3.40 5.02 21.15
C ASN A 122 -4.36 4.48 20.07
N SER A 123 -4.57 5.22 18.98
CA SER A 123 -5.16 4.63 17.76
C SER A 123 -4.12 3.81 16.99
N TYR A 124 -4.56 2.81 16.24
CA TYR A 124 -3.71 2.02 15.37
C TYR A 124 -3.47 2.73 14.03
N ILE A 125 -2.24 3.19 13.83
CA ILE A 125 -1.79 3.88 12.63
C ILE A 125 -1.31 2.87 11.60
N GLN A 126 -1.68 3.08 10.35
CA GLN A 126 -1.15 2.34 9.20
C GLN A 126 -0.67 3.32 8.13
N LEU A 127 0.59 3.20 7.74
CA LEU A 127 1.15 3.87 6.58
C LEU A 127 1.23 2.88 5.44
N ILE A 128 0.43 3.07 4.39
CA ILE A 128 0.34 2.15 3.25
C ILE A 128 0.93 2.84 2.03
N LYS A 129 2.00 2.31 1.45
CA LYS A 129 2.60 2.86 0.23
C LYS A 129 1.61 2.75 -0.92
N ALA A 130 1.24 3.88 -1.50
CA ALA A 130 0.26 3.93 -2.59
C ALA A 130 0.89 3.55 -3.94
N THR A 131 2.12 4.03 -4.17
CA THR A 131 2.86 3.91 -5.42
C THR A 131 3.63 2.61 -5.55
N GLU A 132 3.86 2.17 -6.78
CA GLU A 132 4.53 0.90 -7.11
C GLU A 132 6.06 0.93 -7.03
N ALA A 133 6.67 -0.21 -7.35
CA ALA A 133 8.11 -0.40 -7.26
C ALA A 133 8.91 0.50 -8.21
N VAL A 134 8.39 0.83 -9.40
CA VAL A 134 9.11 1.68 -10.37
C VAL A 134 9.30 3.12 -9.89
N VAL A 135 8.42 3.59 -9.00
CA VAL A 135 8.49 4.97 -8.45
C VAL A 135 9.71 5.11 -7.53
N GLY A 136 10.07 4.03 -6.82
CA GLY A 136 11.29 3.95 -6.03
C GLY A 136 11.12 3.31 -4.66
N GLU A 137 12.24 3.11 -4.01
CA GLU A 137 12.35 2.73 -2.60
C GLU A 137 11.99 3.90 -1.68
N VAL A 138 11.42 3.56 -0.53
CA VAL A 138 11.23 4.48 0.60
C VAL A 138 11.90 3.89 1.84
N ARG A 139 12.40 4.75 2.74
CA ARG A 139 12.98 4.33 4.02
C ARG A 139 12.30 5.02 5.19
N ILE A 140 11.91 4.27 6.20
CA ILE A 140 11.34 4.80 7.45
C ILE A 140 12.37 4.64 8.56
N TYR A 141 12.76 5.74 9.21
CA TYR A 141 13.80 5.77 10.24
C TYR A 141 13.25 5.77 11.67
N GLY A 142 12.12 6.45 11.86
CA GLY A 142 11.38 6.38 13.11
C GLY A 142 10.60 7.64 13.47
N LEU A 143 10.20 7.75 14.73
CA LEU A 143 9.33 8.82 15.21
C LEU A 143 10.11 9.92 15.91
N GLN A 144 9.65 11.15 15.78
CA GLN A 144 10.07 12.29 16.58
C GLN A 144 8.90 12.70 17.49
N LEU A 145 9.08 12.52 18.79
CA LEU A 145 8.04 12.70 19.81
C LEU A 145 8.42 13.78 20.82
N HIS A 146 7.46 14.24 21.61
CA HIS A 146 7.71 15.15 22.74
C HIS A 146 8.15 14.43 24.02
N ARG A 147 8.03 13.09 24.06
CA ARG A 147 8.39 12.27 25.23
C ARG A 147 8.89 10.89 24.79
N PRO A 148 9.68 10.20 25.62
CA PRO A 148 9.99 8.80 25.39
C PRO A 148 8.72 7.97 25.23
N TYR A 149 8.74 7.05 24.29
CA TYR A 149 7.67 6.10 24.03
C TYR A 149 8.26 4.71 23.89
N LEU A 150 7.60 3.75 24.52
CA LEU A 150 7.80 2.34 24.22
C LEU A 150 6.46 1.79 23.78
N GLN A 151 6.47 1.16 22.62
CA GLN A 151 5.30 0.53 22.06
C GLN A 151 4.81 -0.58 22.97
N THR A 152 3.53 -0.52 23.35
CA THR A 152 2.89 -1.60 24.07
C THR A 152 2.53 -2.71 23.09
N GLU A 153 2.71 -3.96 23.50
CA GLU A 153 2.27 -5.12 22.72
C GLU A 153 0.76 -5.01 22.43
N THR A 154 0.38 -5.37 21.21
CA THR A 154 -1.02 -5.51 20.81
C THR A 154 -1.20 -6.88 20.20
N ILE A 155 -2.32 -7.54 20.50
CA ILE A 155 -2.68 -8.80 19.85
C ILE A 155 -3.26 -8.45 18.49
N LEU A 156 -2.50 -8.72 17.44
CA LEU A 156 -3.01 -8.64 16.08
C LEU A 156 -3.83 -9.88 15.78
N ALA A 157 -4.95 -9.70 15.09
CA ALA A 157 -5.74 -10.83 14.62
C ALA A 157 -4.91 -11.69 13.65
N ASP A 158 -4.96 -13.01 13.81
CA ASP A 158 -4.41 -13.92 12.80
C ASP A 158 -5.37 -13.97 11.61
N LEU A 159 -5.09 -13.14 10.61
CA LEU A 159 -5.89 -13.04 9.40
C LEU A 159 -5.38 -14.04 8.35
N LYS A 160 -6.31 -14.50 7.51
CA LYS A 160 -5.97 -15.16 6.25
C LYS A 160 -5.07 -14.26 5.41
N LYS A 161 -4.03 -14.81 4.82
CA LYS A 161 -3.03 -14.06 4.05
C LYS A 161 -3.29 -14.26 2.56
N ILE A 162 -3.36 -13.16 1.80
CA ILE A 162 -3.56 -13.21 0.35
C ILE A 162 -2.40 -12.50 -0.34
N GLN A 163 -1.70 -13.20 -1.22
CA GLN A 163 -0.68 -12.59 -2.07
C GLN A 163 -1.28 -12.27 -3.44
N PHE A 164 -1.14 -11.03 -3.88
CA PHE A 164 -1.49 -10.59 -5.22
C PHE A 164 -0.22 -10.39 -6.03
N ILE A 165 -0.10 -11.14 -7.12
CA ILE A 165 1.01 -11.09 -8.05
C ILE A 165 0.47 -10.49 -9.35
N GLY A 166 1.04 -9.40 -9.85
CA GLY A 166 0.45 -8.74 -11.01
C GLY A 166 1.28 -7.65 -11.65
N ASN A 167 0.63 -6.87 -12.50
CA ASN A 167 1.22 -5.75 -13.22
C ASN A 167 0.58 -4.42 -12.78
N SER A 168 0.53 -3.44 -13.68
CA SER A 168 -0.03 -2.10 -13.46
C SER A 168 -1.45 -2.10 -12.90
N ILE A 169 -2.27 -3.08 -13.30
CA ILE A 169 -3.63 -3.25 -12.77
C ILE A 169 -3.61 -3.56 -11.27
N THR A 170 -2.68 -4.41 -10.82
CA THR A 170 -2.53 -4.73 -9.39
C THR A 170 -1.87 -3.57 -8.63
N CYS A 171 -0.97 -2.83 -9.28
CA CYS A 171 -0.37 -1.62 -8.71
C CYS A 171 -1.41 -0.50 -8.46
N GLY A 172 -2.48 -0.45 -9.27
CA GLY A 172 -3.46 0.63 -9.25
C GLY A 172 -3.07 1.81 -10.12
N TYR A 173 -2.28 1.56 -11.18
CA TYR A 173 -1.83 2.58 -12.14
C TYR A 173 -3.01 3.43 -12.62
N GLY A 174 -2.91 4.75 -12.44
CA GLY A 174 -3.88 5.72 -12.95
C GLY A 174 -5.30 5.59 -12.42
N ASN A 175 -5.53 4.83 -11.35
CA ASN A 175 -6.89 4.51 -10.89
C ASN A 175 -7.62 5.67 -10.21
N MET A 176 -6.91 6.74 -9.85
CA MET A 176 -7.49 7.92 -9.20
C MET A 176 -8.03 8.97 -10.19
N VAL A 177 -7.97 8.69 -11.50
CA VAL A 177 -8.63 9.49 -12.54
C VAL A 177 -9.68 8.68 -13.29
N SER A 178 -10.58 9.40 -13.96
CA SER A 178 -11.69 8.83 -14.73
C SER A 178 -11.86 9.64 -16.01
N VAL A 179 -11.25 9.18 -17.08
CA VAL A 179 -11.23 9.81 -18.40
C VAL A 179 -12.22 9.10 -19.32
N PRO A 180 -13.14 9.83 -19.99
CA PRO A 180 -14.03 9.24 -20.98
C PRO A 180 -13.27 8.48 -22.08
N ALA A 181 -13.90 7.44 -22.63
CA ALA A 181 -13.35 6.70 -23.76
C ALA A 181 -13.35 7.58 -25.03
N PRO A 182 -12.47 7.29 -26.02
CA PRO A 182 -12.57 7.92 -27.33
C PRO A 182 -13.94 7.68 -27.99
N PRO A 183 -14.49 8.64 -28.77
CA PRO A 183 -13.90 9.93 -29.11
C PRO A 183 -14.09 11.04 -28.06
N ASP A 184 -14.88 10.80 -27.00
CA ASP A 184 -15.28 11.83 -26.02
C ASP A 184 -14.16 12.19 -25.02
N GLY A 185 -13.12 11.38 -24.94
CA GLY A 185 -11.92 11.64 -24.15
C GLY A 185 -10.69 10.92 -24.69
N ASN A 186 -9.52 11.25 -24.14
CA ASN A 186 -8.26 10.58 -24.46
C ASN A 186 -7.59 10.08 -23.17
N PRO A 187 -7.74 8.79 -22.83
CA PRO A 187 -7.11 8.20 -21.66
C PRO A 187 -5.57 8.16 -21.73
N LEU A 188 -4.94 8.41 -22.89
CA LEU A 188 -3.48 8.41 -23.05
C LEU A 188 -2.83 9.64 -22.41
N THR A 189 -2.86 9.71 -21.09
CA THR A 189 -2.36 10.82 -20.28
C THR A 189 -0.93 10.60 -19.82
N GLY A 190 -0.41 9.37 -19.89
CA GLY A 190 0.86 8.99 -19.27
C GLY A 190 0.72 8.71 -17.77
N PHE A 191 1.76 8.07 -17.22
CA PHE A 191 1.84 7.71 -15.81
C PHE A 191 2.08 8.92 -14.92
N HIS A 192 1.24 9.08 -13.90
CA HIS A 192 1.50 10.00 -12.81
C HIS A 192 1.41 9.26 -11.46
N PRO A 193 2.51 9.17 -10.68
CA PRO A 193 2.48 8.52 -9.36
C PRO A 193 1.44 9.10 -8.40
N ALA A 194 1.07 10.38 -8.55
CA ALA A 194 0.01 11.01 -7.78
C ALA A 194 -1.37 10.37 -8.01
N ASN A 195 -1.60 9.78 -9.19
CA ASN A 195 -2.85 9.17 -9.63
C ASN A 195 -2.87 7.65 -9.47
N GLU A 196 -1.77 7.03 -9.06
CA GLU A 196 -1.70 5.62 -8.68
C GLU A 196 -1.98 5.44 -7.19
N ASN A 197 -2.95 4.58 -6.86
CA ASN A 197 -3.27 4.25 -5.48
C ASN A 197 -3.55 2.77 -5.28
N ALA A 198 -2.55 2.04 -4.81
CA ALA A 198 -2.70 0.62 -4.51
C ALA A 198 -3.72 0.33 -3.40
N TYR A 199 -3.91 1.21 -2.41
CA TYR A 199 -4.95 1.02 -1.39
C TYR A 199 -6.36 0.97 -2.01
N MET A 200 -6.54 1.63 -3.15
CA MET A 200 -7.78 1.65 -3.91
C MET A 200 -7.81 0.65 -5.07
N SER A 201 -6.75 -0.15 -5.26
CA SER A 201 -6.73 -1.24 -6.24
C SER A 201 -7.73 -2.34 -5.89
N TYR A 202 -8.12 -3.13 -6.90
CA TYR A 202 -8.99 -4.28 -6.71
C TYR A 202 -8.41 -5.27 -5.67
N ALA A 203 -7.09 -5.44 -5.66
CA ALA A 203 -6.39 -6.37 -4.77
C ALA A 203 -6.58 -5.99 -3.30
N MET A 204 -6.27 -4.74 -2.95
CA MET A 204 -6.42 -4.24 -1.59
C MET A 204 -7.90 -4.13 -1.19
N GLN A 205 -8.79 -3.79 -2.12
CA GLN A 205 -10.24 -3.80 -1.88
C GLN A 205 -10.78 -5.21 -1.60
N THR A 206 -10.37 -6.22 -2.37
CA THR A 206 -10.72 -7.63 -2.13
C THR A 206 -10.23 -8.10 -0.76
N ALA A 207 -8.98 -7.81 -0.40
CA ALA A 207 -8.44 -8.18 0.91
C ALA A 207 -9.25 -7.57 2.06
N ARG A 208 -9.63 -6.28 1.97
CA ARG A 208 -10.51 -5.64 2.96
C ARG A 208 -11.88 -6.29 3.03
N LYS A 209 -12.52 -6.58 1.88
CA LYS A 209 -13.84 -7.25 1.82
C LYS A 209 -13.79 -8.67 2.41
N LEU A 210 -12.65 -9.34 2.37
CA LEU A 210 -12.44 -10.68 2.94
C LEU A 210 -11.90 -10.67 4.37
N ASN A 211 -11.65 -9.49 4.96
CA ASN A 211 -10.92 -9.35 6.23
C ASN A 211 -9.60 -10.15 6.23
N ALA A 212 -8.81 -9.97 5.18
CA ALA A 212 -7.57 -10.68 4.93
C ALA A 212 -6.37 -9.74 4.93
N ASP A 213 -5.18 -10.29 5.19
CA ASP A 213 -3.90 -9.59 5.17
C ASP A 213 -3.25 -9.66 3.77
N PRO A 214 -3.15 -8.54 3.03
CA PRO A 214 -2.64 -8.54 1.67
C PRO A 214 -1.10 -8.40 1.62
N MET A 215 -0.50 -9.03 0.61
CA MET A 215 0.82 -8.68 0.10
C MET A 215 0.75 -8.51 -1.42
N LEU A 216 1.20 -7.37 -1.93
CA LEU A 216 1.31 -7.13 -3.37
C LEU A 216 2.76 -7.35 -3.82
N VAL A 217 2.91 -8.11 -4.90
CA VAL A 217 4.15 -8.28 -5.65
C VAL A 217 3.81 -7.94 -7.10
N SER A 218 3.78 -6.65 -7.39
CA SER A 218 3.33 -6.13 -8.69
C SER A 218 4.23 -5.04 -9.24
N TYR A 219 4.33 -5.00 -10.56
CA TYR A 219 5.14 -4.04 -11.30
C TYR A 219 4.54 -3.79 -12.69
N SER A 220 4.23 -2.53 -13.02
CA SER A 220 3.74 -2.08 -14.31
C SER A 220 4.58 -2.54 -15.51
N GLY A 221 3.90 -2.93 -16.59
CA GLY A 221 4.56 -3.41 -17.80
C GLY A 221 5.18 -4.82 -17.72
N LYS A 222 5.20 -5.48 -16.55
CA LYS A 222 5.73 -6.84 -16.43
C LYS A 222 4.72 -7.91 -16.88
N GLY A 223 5.21 -8.91 -17.60
CA GLY A 223 4.44 -10.10 -17.98
C GLY A 223 5.03 -11.39 -17.42
N VAL A 224 4.55 -12.53 -17.93
CA VAL A 224 5.02 -13.88 -17.54
C VAL A 224 6.15 -14.35 -18.44
N TYR A 225 5.92 -14.29 -19.76
CA TYR A 225 6.85 -14.65 -20.81
C TYR A 225 7.61 -13.43 -21.34
N ARG A 226 6.92 -12.31 -21.53
CA ARG A 226 7.52 -11.04 -22.00
C ARG A 226 6.85 -9.82 -21.37
N ASN A 227 7.59 -8.73 -21.30
CA ASN A 227 7.10 -7.44 -20.82
C ASN A 227 6.37 -6.68 -21.94
N PHE A 228 5.78 -5.54 -21.58
CA PHE A 228 5.00 -4.67 -22.45
C PHE A 228 5.79 -4.21 -23.69
N ASP A 229 7.09 -4.00 -23.54
CA ASP A 229 8.04 -3.63 -24.59
C ASP A 229 8.54 -4.81 -25.44
N GLY A 230 8.08 -6.02 -25.14
CA GLY A 230 8.49 -7.26 -25.82
C GLY A 230 9.72 -7.93 -25.22
N ASP A 231 10.40 -7.33 -24.23
CA ASP A 231 11.58 -7.93 -23.59
C ASP A 231 11.19 -9.20 -22.81
N THR A 232 12.04 -10.22 -22.90
CA THR A 232 11.88 -11.50 -22.18
C THR A 232 12.76 -11.59 -20.94
N ASN A 233 13.55 -10.55 -20.66
CA ASN A 233 14.31 -10.39 -19.44
C ASN A 233 13.50 -9.61 -18.38
N GLU A 234 13.85 -9.84 -17.12
CA GLU A 234 13.23 -9.24 -15.95
C GLU A 234 11.69 -9.29 -15.98
N THR A 235 11.12 -10.37 -16.50
CA THR A 235 9.67 -10.65 -16.39
C THR A 235 9.30 -10.83 -14.92
N LEU A 236 8.02 -10.69 -14.57
CA LEU A 236 7.65 -10.75 -13.16
C LEU A 236 8.08 -12.07 -12.49
N PRO A 237 7.93 -13.26 -13.12
CA PRO A 237 8.49 -14.48 -12.57
C PRO A 237 10.01 -14.41 -12.33
N GLN A 238 10.79 -13.82 -13.23
CA GLN A 238 12.25 -13.76 -13.07
C GLN A 238 12.68 -12.86 -11.91
N ILE A 239 11.91 -11.81 -11.62
CA ILE A 239 12.20 -10.86 -10.52
C ILE A 239 11.37 -11.13 -9.27
N TYR A 240 10.53 -12.17 -9.27
CA TYR A 240 9.57 -12.45 -8.21
C TYR A 240 10.22 -12.66 -6.85
N ASP A 241 11.46 -13.12 -6.77
CA ASP A 241 12.09 -13.41 -5.49
C ASP A 241 12.70 -12.15 -4.84
N ARG A 242 12.78 -11.01 -5.55
CA ARG A 242 13.37 -9.76 -5.03
C ARG A 242 12.50 -9.07 -3.98
N ILE A 243 13.12 -8.39 -3.02
CA ILE A 243 12.43 -7.49 -2.09
C ILE A 243 12.02 -6.21 -2.82
N HIS A 244 12.98 -5.58 -3.48
CA HIS A 244 12.81 -4.39 -4.30
C HIS A 244 12.79 -4.79 -5.78
N LEU A 245 11.59 -4.94 -6.36
CA LEU A 245 11.44 -5.47 -7.72
C LEU A 245 12.17 -4.65 -8.80
N HIS A 246 12.36 -3.34 -8.58
CA HIS A 246 13.02 -2.41 -9.49
C HIS A 246 14.55 -2.47 -9.46
N ASP A 247 15.14 -3.03 -8.40
CA ASP A 247 16.59 -3.11 -8.25
C ASP A 247 17.08 -4.51 -8.62
N LYS A 248 18.00 -4.57 -9.59
CA LYS A 248 18.60 -5.83 -10.06
C LYS A 248 19.52 -6.48 -9.01
N ASN A 249 20.03 -5.67 -8.08
CA ASN A 249 20.90 -6.11 -7.00
C ASN A 249 20.13 -6.33 -5.68
N SER A 250 18.79 -6.20 -5.70
CA SER A 250 17.98 -6.40 -4.51
C SER A 250 18.19 -7.77 -3.90
N LEU A 251 18.22 -7.80 -2.57
CA LEU A 251 18.19 -9.06 -1.83
C LEU A 251 16.91 -9.84 -2.14
N PHE A 252 16.99 -11.15 -1.93
CA PHE A 252 15.84 -12.01 -2.10
C PHE A 252 15.00 -12.07 -0.82
N TRP A 253 13.69 -12.10 -1.02
CA TRP A 253 12.72 -12.25 0.04
C TRP A 253 12.75 -13.68 0.57
N ASP A 254 12.84 -13.81 1.89
CA ASP A 254 12.61 -15.10 2.53
C ASP A 254 11.11 -15.41 2.53
N HIS A 255 10.71 -16.38 1.70
CA HIS A 255 9.33 -16.80 1.54
C HIS A 255 8.72 -17.39 2.83
N ALA A 256 9.53 -17.79 3.81
CA ALA A 256 9.05 -18.24 5.12
C ALA A 256 8.48 -17.09 5.98
N ASN A 257 8.86 -15.83 5.72
CA ASN A 257 8.41 -14.67 6.49
C ASN A 257 6.91 -14.39 6.33
N GLN A 258 6.31 -14.77 5.20
CA GLN A 258 4.88 -14.62 4.96
C GLN A 258 4.37 -15.71 4.03
N ILE A 259 3.62 -16.65 4.61
CA ILE A 259 3.01 -17.78 3.90
C ILE A 259 1.57 -17.40 3.54
N PRO A 260 1.22 -17.18 2.26
CA PRO A 260 -0.14 -16.89 1.86
C PRO A 260 -1.01 -18.15 1.89
N ASP A 261 -2.29 -17.97 2.25
CA ASP A 261 -3.33 -18.99 2.09
C ASP A 261 -3.85 -19.00 0.65
N ILE A 262 -3.92 -17.82 0.02
CA ILE A 262 -4.39 -17.63 -1.35
C ILE A 262 -3.36 -16.80 -2.12
N ILE A 263 -3.06 -17.22 -3.34
CA ILE A 263 -2.25 -16.45 -4.30
C ILE A 263 -3.13 -16.11 -5.49
N VAL A 264 -3.18 -14.84 -5.89
CA VAL A 264 -3.89 -14.38 -7.08
C VAL A 264 -2.87 -13.85 -8.07
N ILE A 265 -2.74 -14.49 -9.22
CA ILE A 265 -1.82 -14.08 -10.28
C ILE A 265 -2.63 -13.38 -11.37
N ASN A 266 -2.62 -12.05 -11.42
CA ASN A 266 -3.24 -11.27 -12.50
C ASN A 266 -2.16 -10.76 -13.47
N LEU A 267 -1.71 -11.67 -14.34
CA LEU A 267 -0.68 -11.42 -15.34
C LEU A 267 -1.14 -11.91 -16.72
N GLY A 268 -0.43 -11.48 -17.77
CA GLY A 268 -0.71 -11.82 -19.16
C GLY A 268 -1.06 -10.62 -20.02
N THR A 269 -1.58 -9.52 -19.46
CA THR A 269 -1.96 -8.33 -20.23
C THR A 269 -0.80 -7.80 -21.09
N ASN A 270 0.39 -7.69 -20.49
CA ASN A 270 1.59 -7.21 -21.16
C ASN A 270 2.14 -8.23 -22.18
N ASP A 271 2.02 -9.53 -21.89
CA ASP A 271 2.40 -10.58 -22.84
C ASP A 271 1.59 -10.49 -24.15
N TYR A 272 0.30 -10.17 -24.05
CA TYR A 272 -0.58 -10.00 -25.22
C TYR A 272 -0.48 -8.62 -25.88
N PHE A 273 0.11 -7.60 -25.23
CA PHE A 273 0.18 -6.26 -25.80
C PHE A 273 0.92 -6.22 -27.15
N GLY A 274 1.97 -7.03 -27.32
CA GLY A 274 2.71 -7.13 -28.58
C GLY A 274 1.85 -7.56 -29.79
N GLU A 275 0.67 -8.14 -29.60
CA GLU A 275 -0.29 -8.41 -30.69
C GLU A 275 -0.72 -7.14 -31.41
N SER A 276 -0.80 -6.01 -30.69
CA SER A 276 -1.11 -4.70 -31.27
C SER A 276 0.05 -4.11 -32.10
N GLN A 277 1.25 -4.67 -31.93
CA GLN A 277 2.48 -4.28 -32.61
C GLN A 277 2.91 -5.30 -33.68
N ASN A 278 2.01 -6.20 -34.08
CA ASN A 278 2.32 -7.32 -34.99
C ASN A 278 3.45 -8.24 -34.51
N GLN A 279 3.61 -8.36 -33.20
CA GLN A 279 4.51 -9.31 -32.55
C GLN A 279 3.68 -10.41 -31.87
N PRO A 280 3.27 -11.45 -32.61
CA PRO A 280 2.34 -12.46 -32.10
C PRO A 280 2.91 -13.18 -30.89
N LEU A 281 2.05 -13.43 -29.88
CA LEU A 281 2.43 -14.21 -28.71
C LEU A 281 2.55 -15.69 -29.09
N ASN A 282 3.63 -16.33 -28.67
CA ASN A 282 3.72 -17.79 -28.70
C ASN A 282 2.96 -18.37 -27.49
N ASP A 283 1.72 -18.78 -27.71
CA ASP A 283 0.83 -19.31 -26.68
C ASP A 283 1.42 -20.54 -25.96
N THR A 284 2.09 -21.43 -26.69
CA THR A 284 2.73 -22.63 -26.10
C THR A 284 3.82 -22.25 -25.12
N VAL A 285 4.69 -21.29 -25.48
CA VAL A 285 5.75 -20.80 -24.60
C VAL A 285 5.16 -20.05 -23.41
N PHE A 286 4.13 -19.21 -23.63
CA PHE A 286 3.41 -18.53 -22.55
C PHE A 286 2.87 -19.53 -21.51
N VAL A 287 2.13 -20.55 -21.95
CA VAL A 287 1.58 -21.60 -21.07
C VAL A 287 2.69 -22.32 -20.32
N HIS A 288 3.77 -22.69 -21.00
CA HIS A 288 4.91 -23.37 -20.36
C HIS A 288 5.58 -22.50 -19.28
N ARG A 289 5.81 -21.21 -19.55
CA ARG A 289 6.37 -20.27 -18.57
C ARG A 289 5.44 -20.04 -17.38
N TYR A 290 4.13 -19.98 -17.63
CA TYR A 290 3.13 -19.84 -16.57
C TYR A 290 3.09 -21.07 -15.67
N ILE A 291 3.10 -22.29 -16.25
CA ILE A 291 3.19 -23.54 -15.49
C ILE A 291 4.43 -23.55 -14.61
N ALA A 292 5.60 -23.21 -15.15
CA ALA A 292 6.85 -23.17 -14.39
C ALA A 292 6.77 -22.19 -13.21
N PHE A 293 6.10 -21.05 -13.39
CA PHE A 293 5.93 -20.09 -12.30
C PHE A 293 4.98 -20.62 -11.21
N VAL A 294 3.83 -21.20 -11.59
CA VAL A 294 2.88 -21.81 -10.64
C VAL A 294 3.52 -22.98 -9.88
N ASP A 295 4.37 -23.77 -10.53
CA ASP A 295 5.10 -24.88 -9.92
C ASP A 295 6.09 -24.37 -8.86
N ARG A 296 6.84 -23.31 -9.18
CA ARG A 296 7.73 -22.65 -8.21
C ARG A 296 6.96 -22.08 -7.02
N LEU A 297 5.83 -21.41 -7.25
CA LEU A 297 4.97 -20.91 -6.16
C LEU A 297 4.41 -22.04 -5.30
N SER A 298 4.04 -23.17 -5.92
CA SER A 298 3.58 -24.37 -5.20
C SER A 298 4.69 -25.01 -4.37
N THR A 299 5.96 -24.83 -4.76
CA THR A 299 7.12 -25.27 -3.97
C THR A 299 7.33 -24.39 -2.74
N TYR A 300 7.22 -23.07 -2.88
CA TYR A 300 7.30 -22.15 -1.73
C TYR A 300 6.11 -22.30 -0.78
N TYR A 301 4.91 -22.52 -1.34
CA TYR A 301 3.65 -22.44 -0.62
C TYR A 301 2.75 -23.66 -0.92
N PRO A 302 3.12 -24.88 -0.49
CA PRO A 302 2.44 -26.13 -0.85
C PRO A 302 0.98 -26.22 -0.34
N LYS A 303 0.62 -25.38 0.63
CA LYS A 303 -0.74 -25.29 1.16
C LYS A 303 -1.61 -24.26 0.45
N ALA A 304 -1.01 -23.29 -0.23
CA ALA A 304 -1.74 -22.18 -0.83
C ALA A 304 -2.67 -22.64 -1.96
N GLN A 305 -3.80 -21.96 -2.09
CA GLN A 305 -4.66 -22.03 -3.26
C GLN A 305 -4.22 -20.95 -4.25
N ILE A 306 -4.04 -21.31 -5.53
CA ILE A 306 -3.54 -20.40 -6.55
C ILE A 306 -4.64 -20.12 -7.57
N ILE A 307 -4.94 -18.85 -7.77
CA ILE A 307 -5.91 -18.35 -8.73
C ILE A 307 -5.13 -17.70 -9.88
N CYS A 308 -5.07 -18.38 -11.02
CA CYS A 308 -4.58 -17.86 -12.29
C CYS A 308 -5.66 -16.94 -12.88
N ALA A 309 -5.52 -15.63 -12.66
CA ALA A 309 -6.49 -14.63 -13.07
C ALA A 309 -6.03 -13.85 -14.31
N ASN A 310 -6.97 -13.31 -15.07
CA ASN A 310 -6.70 -12.22 -16.00
C ASN A 310 -7.86 -11.23 -16.10
N GLY A 311 -7.50 -9.96 -16.29
CA GLY A 311 -8.42 -8.87 -16.60
C GLY A 311 -8.09 -7.60 -15.82
N SER A 312 -8.80 -6.51 -16.04
CA SER A 312 -9.98 -6.38 -16.93
C SER A 312 -9.64 -5.79 -18.31
N MET A 313 -8.37 -5.53 -18.62
CA MET A 313 -7.99 -4.73 -19.81
C MET A 313 -8.08 -5.47 -21.15
N LEU A 314 -7.83 -6.79 -21.17
CA LEU A 314 -7.92 -7.56 -22.41
C LEU A 314 -9.38 -7.73 -22.84
N ASN A 315 -9.61 -7.62 -24.14
CA ASN A 315 -10.90 -7.88 -24.79
C ASN A 315 -10.65 -8.49 -26.19
N ASP A 316 -11.71 -8.90 -26.88
CA ASP A 316 -11.61 -9.48 -28.23
C ASP A 316 -11.88 -8.50 -29.36
N GLY A 317 -12.22 -7.25 -29.03
CA GLY A 317 -12.41 -6.16 -29.98
C GLY A 317 -11.11 -5.49 -30.39
N TRP A 318 -10.09 -5.50 -29.52
CA TRP A 318 -8.79 -4.88 -29.78
C TRP A 318 -7.61 -5.73 -29.26
N PRO A 319 -6.53 -5.86 -30.04
CA PRO A 319 -6.46 -5.57 -31.49
C PRO A 319 -7.39 -6.51 -32.29
N GLU A 320 -7.98 -5.99 -33.37
CA GLU A 320 -8.96 -6.71 -34.17
C GLU A 320 -8.40 -8.05 -34.71
N GLY A 321 -9.23 -9.10 -34.65
CA GLY A 321 -8.88 -10.43 -35.17
C GLY A 321 -7.89 -11.24 -34.31
N LYS A 322 -7.27 -10.64 -33.29
CA LYS A 322 -6.26 -11.33 -32.46
C LYS A 322 -6.85 -12.15 -31.32
N LYS A 323 -8.09 -11.86 -30.91
CA LYS A 323 -8.86 -12.59 -29.90
C LYS A 323 -8.07 -12.80 -28.59
N CYS A 324 -7.40 -11.76 -28.12
CA CYS A 324 -6.48 -11.83 -26.98
C CYS A 324 -7.17 -12.29 -25.71
N TRP A 325 -8.42 -11.86 -25.48
CA TRP A 325 -9.18 -12.24 -24.29
C TRP A 325 -9.59 -13.71 -24.33
N THR A 326 -10.16 -14.19 -25.44
CA THR A 326 -10.48 -15.61 -25.60
C THR A 326 -9.23 -16.49 -25.46
N ARG A 327 -8.11 -16.12 -26.11
CA ARG A 327 -6.86 -16.89 -26.08
C ARG A 327 -6.26 -17.00 -24.69
N ILE A 328 -6.23 -15.91 -23.90
CA ILE A 328 -5.68 -16.00 -22.55
C ILE A 328 -6.54 -16.88 -21.64
N GLN A 329 -7.87 -16.86 -21.81
CA GLN A 329 -8.77 -17.73 -21.06
C GLN A 329 -8.48 -19.21 -21.35
N GLU A 330 -8.33 -19.57 -22.62
CA GLU A 330 -7.95 -20.93 -23.02
C GLU A 330 -6.58 -21.34 -22.48
N ASN A 331 -5.60 -20.43 -22.54
CA ASN A 331 -4.25 -20.72 -22.05
C ASN A 331 -4.20 -20.91 -20.54
N LEU A 332 -4.89 -20.08 -19.74
CA LEU A 332 -4.94 -20.27 -18.29
C LEU A 332 -5.71 -21.54 -17.90
N LYS A 333 -6.73 -21.95 -18.68
CA LYS A 333 -7.37 -23.25 -18.50
C LYS A 333 -6.40 -24.41 -18.74
N LYS A 334 -5.56 -24.36 -19.78
CA LYS A 334 -4.49 -25.36 -20.01
C LYS A 334 -3.50 -25.42 -18.84
N VAL A 335 -3.18 -24.28 -18.22
CA VAL A 335 -2.34 -24.24 -17.00
C VAL A 335 -3.05 -24.99 -15.86
N GLN A 336 -4.33 -24.70 -15.61
CA GLN A 336 -5.10 -25.40 -14.58
C GLN A 336 -5.18 -26.92 -14.85
N GLU A 337 -5.52 -27.31 -16.07
CA GLU A 337 -5.62 -28.71 -16.52
C GLU A 337 -4.30 -29.46 -16.31
N HIS A 338 -3.16 -28.81 -16.56
CA HIS A 338 -1.83 -29.40 -16.31
C HIS A 338 -1.65 -29.85 -14.85
N PHE A 339 -2.04 -29.00 -13.89
CA PHE A 339 -1.91 -29.32 -12.46
C PHE A 339 -2.98 -30.30 -12.00
N GLN A 340 -4.19 -30.21 -12.53
CA GLN A 340 -5.26 -31.18 -12.24
C GLN A 340 -4.90 -32.59 -12.71
N ALA A 341 -4.29 -32.73 -13.89
CA ALA A 341 -3.81 -34.02 -14.40
C ALA A 341 -2.71 -34.64 -13.51
N LYS A 342 -2.02 -33.82 -12.70
CA LYS A 342 -1.05 -34.24 -11.68
C LYS A 342 -1.65 -34.39 -10.27
N GLY A 343 -2.97 -34.29 -10.14
CA GLY A 343 -3.69 -34.44 -8.88
C GLY A 343 -3.72 -33.18 -8.00
N ASN A 344 -3.19 -32.04 -8.46
CA ASN A 344 -3.27 -30.78 -7.72
C ASN A 344 -4.55 -30.02 -8.11
N THR A 345 -5.55 -30.06 -7.22
CA THR A 345 -6.86 -29.42 -7.40
C THR A 345 -6.95 -28.00 -6.81
N LYS A 346 -5.85 -27.47 -6.27
CA LYS A 346 -5.80 -26.13 -5.64
C LYS A 346 -5.48 -25.00 -6.61
N ILE A 347 -5.42 -25.30 -7.92
CA ILE A 347 -5.18 -24.33 -8.99
C ILE A 347 -6.53 -24.02 -9.66
N TYR A 348 -6.89 -22.73 -9.69
CA TYR A 348 -8.14 -22.22 -10.22
C TYR A 348 -7.87 -21.20 -11.31
N THR A 349 -8.75 -21.09 -12.30
CA THR A 349 -8.81 -19.91 -13.18
C THR A 349 -9.91 -18.95 -12.79
N PHE A 350 -9.66 -17.65 -12.93
CA PHE A 350 -10.66 -16.61 -12.73
C PHE A 350 -10.52 -15.51 -13.79
N PHE A 351 -11.64 -14.99 -14.29
CA PHE A 351 -11.63 -14.02 -15.38
C PHE A 351 -12.52 -12.85 -15.01
N PHE A 352 -11.91 -11.68 -14.82
CA PHE A 352 -12.67 -10.46 -14.56
C PHE A 352 -13.48 -10.08 -15.79
N THR A 353 -14.61 -9.40 -15.58
CA THR A 353 -15.35 -8.79 -16.69
C THR A 353 -14.45 -7.77 -17.41
N PRO A 354 -14.30 -7.83 -18.75
CA PRO A 354 -13.59 -6.81 -19.50
C PRO A 354 -14.16 -5.42 -19.23
N GLN A 355 -13.28 -4.46 -18.99
CA GLN A 355 -13.70 -3.11 -18.61
C GLN A 355 -14.33 -2.34 -19.79
N GLN A 356 -15.10 -1.32 -19.44
CA GLN A 356 -15.59 -0.30 -20.35
C GLN A 356 -15.27 1.07 -19.77
N GLY A 357 -15.23 2.10 -20.62
CA GLY A 357 -14.98 3.47 -20.20
C GLY A 357 -16.03 3.96 -19.18
N PRO A 358 -15.71 4.98 -18.37
CA PRO A 358 -14.44 5.72 -18.36
C PRO A 358 -13.27 4.93 -17.75
N TYR A 359 -12.05 5.30 -18.16
CA TYR A 359 -10.81 4.64 -17.81
C TYR A 359 -9.95 5.49 -16.88
N GLY A 360 -9.02 4.86 -16.16
CA GLY A 360 -7.85 5.52 -15.60
C GLY A 360 -6.86 5.94 -16.68
N GLU A 361 -5.66 6.32 -16.25
CA GLU A 361 -4.56 6.70 -17.15
C GLU A 361 -4.17 5.54 -18.09
N ASP A 362 -3.88 5.85 -19.34
CA ASP A 362 -3.46 4.92 -20.39
C ASP A 362 -4.35 3.68 -20.53
N PHE A 363 -5.67 3.90 -20.47
CA PHE A 363 -6.70 2.85 -20.51
C PHE A 363 -6.68 1.89 -19.32
N HIS A 364 -5.99 2.19 -18.22
CA HIS A 364 -6.05 1.34 -17.03
C HIS A 364 -7.43 1.38 -16.36
N PRO A 365 -7.74 0.43 -15.46
CA PRO A 365 -8.99 0.48 -14.72
C PRO A 365 -9.14 1.74 -13.87
N SER A 366 -10.25 2.45 -14.04
CA SER A 366 -10.66 3.51 -13.12
C SER A 366 -10.99 2.92 -11.75
N LEU A 367 -11.10 3.78 -10.72
CA LEU A 367 -11.54 3.35 -9.40
C LEU A 367 -12.85 2.55 -9.43
N ALA A 368 -13.84 2.99 -10.24
CA ALA A 368 -15.12 2.29 -10.37
C ALA A 368 -14.94 0.86 -10.91
N THR A 369 -14.06 0.69 -11.89
CA THR A 369 -13.70 -0.64 -12.42
C THR A 369 -12.97 -1.49 -11.39
N HIS A 370 -12.03 -0.92 -10.63
CA HIS A 370 -11.38 -1.64 -9.53
C HIS A 370 -12.35 -2.13 -8.46
N THR A 371 -13.36 -1.33 -8.12
CA THR A 371 -14.40 -1.72 -7.16
C THR A 371 -15.21 -2.92 -7.68
N LYS A 372 -15.62 -2.90 -8.95
CA LYS A 372 -16.30 -4.05 -9.58
C LYS A 372 -15.42 -5.30 -9.60
N MET A 373 -14.16 -5.16 -10.03
CA MET A 373 -13.20 -6.26 -9.99
C MET A 373 -13.06 -6.85 -8.58
N ALA A 374 -13.00 -5.99 -7.56
CA ALA A 374 -12.89 -6.44 -6.18
C ALA A 374 -14.11 -7.26 -5.73
N GLU A 375 -15.31 -6.86 -6.15
CA GLU A 375 -16.57 -7.57 -5.88
C GLU A 375 -16.63 -8.93 -6.55
N GLU A 376 -16.28 -9.00 -7.84
CA GLU A 376 -16.24 -10.26 -8.60
C GLU A 376 -15.26 -11.25 -7.96
N LEU A 377 -14.03 -10.80 -7.66
CA LEU A 377 -13.01 -11.66 -7.06
C LEU A 377 -13.37 -12.08 -5.63
N THR A 378 -13.92 -11.17 -4.82
CA THR A 378 -14.40 -11.50 -3.46
C THR A 378 -15.46 -12.60 -3.52
N THR A 379 -16.44 -12.45 -4.41
CA THR A 379 -17.51 -13.42 -4.61
C THR A 379 -16.94 -14.78 -5.04
N PHE A 380 -16.01 -14.79 -5.99
CA PHE A 380 -15.35 -16.01 -6.43
C PHE A 380 -14.59 -16.70 -5.29
N ILE A 381 -13.79 -15.97 -4.52
CA ILE A 381 -13.03 -16.53 -3.41
C ILE A 381 -13.95 -17.13 -2.35
N GLN A 382 -15.04 -16.44 -1.99
CA GLN A 382 -16.00 -16.93 -0.99
C GLN A 382 -16.77 -18.17 -1.48
N THR A 383 -17.07 -18.26 -2.77
CA THR A 383 -17.99 -19.28 -3.29
C THR A 383 -17.31 -20.45 -4.01
N VAL A 384 -16.03 -20.35 -4.35
CA VAL A 384 -15.30 -21.39 -5.10
C VAL A 384 -14.04 -21.84 -4.37
N VAL A 385 -13.29 -20.89 -3.80
CA VAL A 385 -11.97 -21.18 -3.20
C VAL A 385 -12.10 -21.58 -1.74
N ASN A 386 -12.90 -20.85 -0.95
CA ASN A 386 -13.13 -21.14 0.48
C ASN A 386 -14.27 -22.15 0.74
N LYS A 387 -14.72 -22.88 -0.29
CA LYS A 387 -15.58 -24.05 -0.08
C LYS A 387 -14.75 -25.21 0.43
#